data_AF-A0A5B7AKH5-F1
#
_entry.id   AF-A0A5B7AKH5-F1
#
_cell.length_a   1.000
_cell.length_b   1.000
_cell.length_c   1.000
_cell.angle_alpha   90.00
_cell.angle_beta   90.00
_cell.angle_gamma   90.00
#
_symmetry.space_group_name_H-M   'P 1'
#
loop_
_entity.id
_entity.type
_entity.pdbx_description
1 polymer ?
#
loop_
_entity_poly.entity_id
_entity_poly.type
_entity_poly.pdbx_seq_one_letter_code
_entity_poly.pdbx_strand_id
1 'polypeptide(L)'
;TKDDARQQFLRILRTLPYGNSVFFSVRKIDDPIGLLPGRIILGINKRGVHFFRPVPKVYLHSAELRDIMQFGSSNTAVFFKMRVAGVLHIFQFETKQGEEICVALQTHINDVMLRRYSKARSVASGSINGDLPVNSKPPSVDIYEKRVQELSKDLEESQKNANELSEDFREKQKQVVKMQEELESLKDLLRSEKQNLADVTRERDKFRSLCNEKDSELQAALMEKQSMEARLAKLNGPGFETKDKKELIEANNQVLNKIQEELKVRSAELHAAEETTKRLMNEKLLLEEKILRLEKKKSDEVEILVKNLEQERKVLRLRVAELEKKLEDVTQDLGATETTLAIKDSELSTLQSNLKELEELREMKEDIDRKNEQTAAILKMQGTQLAELEALYKEEQILRKRYFNTIEDMKGKIRVFCRLRPLSEKEIVEKERNVLTSLDEFTVEHLWRDDKTKQHIYDRVFDGNATQDDIFEDTRYLVQSAVDGYNVCI
;
A
#
# COMPACT_ATOMS: atom_id res chain seq x y z
N THR A 1 22.74 -60.59 -7.79
CA THR A 1 21.76 -61.10 -6.80
C THR A 1 20.61 -60.13 -6.63
N LYS A 2 19.60 -60.46 -5.81
CA LYS A 2 18.47 -59.55 -5.49
C LYS A 2 18.93 -58.28 -4.78
N ASP A 3 19.91 -58.38 -3.87
CA ASP A 3 20.44 -57.21 -3.17
C ASP A 3 21.36 -56.36 -4.05
N ASP A 4 22.10 -56.93 -5.01
CA ASP A 4 22.84 -56.13 -6.00
C ASP A 4 21.89 -55.26 -6.82
N ALA A 5 20.78 -55.84 -7.31
CA ALA A 5 19.77 -55.10 -8.06
C ALA A 5 19.14 -53.99 -7.22
N ARG A 6 18.82 -54.27 -5.94
CA ARG A 6 18.33 -53.27 -4.97
C ARG A 6 19.35 -52.16 -4.72
N GLN A 7 20.64 -52.49 -4.58
CA GLN A 7 21.71 -51.52 -4.39
C GLN A 7 21.95 -50.66 -5.63
N GLN A 8 21.92 -51.23 -6.83
CA GLN A 8 22.02 -50.50 -8.10
C GLN A 8 20.83 -49.56 -8.30
N PHE A 9 19.60 -50.03 -8.07
CA PHE A 9 18.40 -49.19 -8.11
C PHE A 9 18.47 -48.02 -7.12
N LEU A 10 18.88 -48.29 -5.87
CA LEU A 10 19.09 -47.24 -4.86
C LEU A 10 20.27 -46.30 -5.21
N ARG A 11 21.29 -46.76 -5.96
CA ARG A 11 22.37 -45.91 -6.47
C ARG A 11 21.85 -44.95 -7.55
N ILE A 12 21.03 -45.44 -8.49
CA ILE A 12 20.36 -44.63 -9.52
C ILE A 12 19.41 -43.60 -8.88
N LEU A 13 18.58 -44.00 -7.91
CA LEU A 13 17.73 -43.06 -7.17
C LEU A 13 18.50 -42.00 -6.37
N ARG A 14 19.79 -42.20 -6.08
CA ARG A 14 20.63 -41.24 -5.35
C ARG A 14 21.40 -40.28 -6.27
N THR A 15 21.64 -40.63 -7.53
CA THR A 15 22.29 -39.72 -8.50
C THR A 15 21.33 -38.63 -8.98
N LEU A 16 20.03 -38.94 -9.12
CA LEU A 16 18.99 -37.98 -9.49
C LEU A 16 18.95 -36.77 -8.51
N PRO A 17 18.80 -35.51 -9.00
CA PRO A 17 18.67 -34.33 -8.13
C PRO A 17 17.48 -34.44 -7.16
N TYR A 18 16.34 -34.83 -7.70
CA TYR A 18 15.06 -35.11 -7.02
C TYR A 18 14.97 -36.52 -6.43
N GLY A 19 16.12 -37.17 -6.22
CA GLY A 19 16.20 -38.50 -5.64
C GLY A 19 15.62 -38.57 -4.23
N ASN A 20 14.69 -39.48 -3.98
CA ASN A 20 13.96 -39.65 -2.71
C ASN A 20 13.13 -38.40 -2.31
N SER A 21 12.59 -37.67 -3.28
CA SER A 21 11.61 -36.60 -3.02
C SER A 21 10.23 -37.14 -2.63
N VAL A 22 9.54 -36.44 -1.73
CA VAL A 22 8.09 -36.52 -1.56
C VAL A 22 7.45 -35.60 -2.60
N PHE A 23 6.41 -36.08 -3.30
CA PHE A 23 5.80 -35.36 -4.43
C PHE A 23 4.38 -34.91 -4.14
N PHE A 24 4.10 -33.62 -4.34
CA PHE A 24 2.80 -32.98 -4.12
C PHE A 24 2.31 -32.32 -5.41
N SER A 25 1.04 -32.44 -5.73
CA SER A 25 0.44 -31.76 -6.90
C SER A 25 -0.14 -30.41 -6.47
N VAL A 26 0.20 -29.35 -7.20
CA VAL A 26 -0.24 -27.98 -6.89
C VAL A 26 -0.65 -27.21 -8.16
N ARG A 27 -1.45 -26.16 -8.01
CA ARG A 27 -1.68 -25.16 -9.07
C ARG A 27 -0.97 -23.86 -8.70
N LYS A 28 -0.44 -23.15 -9.70
CA LYS A 28 0.13 -21.81 -9.53
C LYS A 28 -0.96 -20.79 -9.18
N ILE A 29 -0.74 -20.01 -8.12
CA ILE A 29 -1.48 -18.76 -7.85
C ILE A 29 -0.60 -17.60 -8.29
N ASP A 30 0.60 -17.46 -7.70
CA ASP A 30 1.56 -16.39 -7.99
C ASP A 30 2.97 -16.94 -8.28
N ASP A 31 3.63 -16.30 -9.23
CA ASP A 31 4.96 -16.57 -9.76
C ASP A 31 5.41 -15.31 -10.52
N PRO A 32 6.05 -14.35 -9.82
CA PRO A 32 6.38 -13.03 -10.36
C PRO A 32 7.51 -13.06 -11.42
N ILE A 33 8.00 -14.25 -11.80
CA ILE A 33 9.00 -14.46 -12.86
C ILE A 33 8.37 -15.16 -14.08
N GLY A 34 7.14 -15.66 -13.96
CA GLY A 34 6.40 -16.32 -15.05
C GLY A 34 6.97 -17.67 -15.51
N LEU A 35 7.96 -18.23 -14.81
CA LEU A 35 8.71 -19.42 -15.24
C LEU A 35 7.93 -20.73 -15.10
N LEU A 36 6.89 -20.76 -14.28
CA LEU A 36 6.18 -21.98 -13.90
C LEU A 36 4.81 -22.11 -14.61
N PRO A 37 4.43 -23.33 -15.07
CA PRO A 37 3.14 -23.58 -15.69
C PRO A 37 2.00 -23.57 -14.67
N GLY A 38 0.75 -23.44 -15.13
CA GLY A 38 -0.42 -23.33 -14.26
C GLY A 38 -0.66 -24.54 -13.33
N ARG A 39 -0.29 -25.76 -13.74
CA ARG A 39 -0.28 -26.95 -12.87
C ARG A 39 1.14 -27.53 -12.80
N ILE A 40 1.57 -27.89 -11.59
CA ILE A 40 2.96 -28.24 -11.26
C ILE A 40 2.95 -29.42 -10.28
N ILE A 41 4.00 -30.24 -10.30
CA ILE A 41 4.32 -31.15 -9.18
C ILE A 41 5.54 -30.58 -8.44
N LEU A 42 5.43 -30.44 -7.13
CA LEU A 42 6.54 -30.09 -6.23
C LEU A 42 7.16 -31.38 -5.69
N GLY A 43 8.45 -31.60 -5.92
CA GLY A 43 9.23 -32.65 -5.28
C GLY A 43 10.12 -32.08 -4.17
N ILE A 44 9.91 -32.45 -2.92
CA ILE A 44 10.67 -31.91 -1.77
C ILE A 44 11.67 -32.95 -1.29
N ASN A 45 12.95 -32.60 -1.16
CA ASN A 45 13.96 -33.45 -0.53
C ASN A 45 15.05 -32.64 0.21
N LYS A 46 16.03 -33.35 0.77
CA LYS A 46 17.22 -32.78 1.46
C LYS A 46 18.12 -31.84 0.63
N ARG A 47 17.89 -31.68 -0.68
CA ARG A 47 18.59 -30.69 -1.54
C ARG A 47 17.79 -29.40 -1.66
N GLY A 48 16.46 -29.51 -1.80
CA GLY A 48 15.61 -28.37 -2.12
C GLY A 48 14.17 -28.74 -2.47
N VAL A 49 13.47 -27.76 -3.05
CA VAL A 49 12.17 -27.92 -3.71
C VAL A 49 12.40 -27.98 -5.22
N HIS A 50 11.91 -29.04 -5.85
CA HIS A 50 12.04 -29.33 -7.27
C HIS A 50 10.69 -29.15 -7.98
N PHE A 51 10.69 -28.51 -9.15
CA PHE A 51 9.47 -28.19 -9.91
C PHE A 51 9.38 -29.04 -11.18
N PHE A 52 8.20 -29.61 -11.46
CA PHE A 52 7.95 -30.45 -12.63
C PHE A 52 6.64 -30.09 -13.34
N ARG A 53 6.58 -30.29 -14.65
CA ARG A 53 5.29 -30.43 -15.36
C ARG A 53 4.60 -31.73 -14.93
N PRO A 54 3.26 -31.76 -14.79
CA PRO A 54 2.53 -32.99 -14.51
C PRO A 54 2.47 -33.92 -15.73
N VAL A 55 2.31 -33.35 -16.93
CA VAL A 55 2.25 -34.08 -18.21
C VAL A 55 2.94 -33.23 -19.31
N PRO A 56 3.89 -33.82 -20.08
CA PRO A 56 4.75 -34.93 -19.66
C PRO A 56 5.53 -34.59 -18.38
N LYS A 57 6.01 -35.60 -17.65
CA LYS A 57 6.71 -35.44 -16.35
C LYS A 57 8.15 -34.89 -16.50
N VAL A 58 8.25 -33.64 -16.97
CA VAL A 58 9.51 -32.94 -17.23
C VAL A 58 9.95 -32.15 -16.01
N TYR A 59 11.20 -32.34 -15.60
CA TYR A 59 11.89 -31.53 -14.59
C TYR A 59 12.14 -30.12 -15.14
N LEU A 60 11.73 -29.08 -14.40
CA LEU A 60 11.82 -27.68 -14.82
C LEU A 60 12.97 -26.96 -14.11
N HIS A 61 12.94 -26.94 -12.79
CA HIS A 61 13.82 -26.10 -11.97
C HIS A 61 13.93 -26.65 -10.54
N SER A 62 14.83 -26.09 -9.74
CA SER A 62 14.92 -26.39 -8.31
C SER A 62 15.50 -25.23 -7.51
N ALA A 63 14.83 -24.86 -6.41
CA ALA A 63 15.37 -23.96 -5.41
C ALA A 63 16.05 -24.76 -4.30
N GLU A 64 17.30 -24.47 -3.97
CA GLU A 64 17.98 -25.15 -2.86
C GLU A 64 17.42 -24.71 -1.50
N LEU A 65 17.55 -25.56 -0.48
CA LEU A 65 17.12 -25.25 0.90
C LEU A 65 17.79 -23.99 1.50
N ARG A 66 18.89 -23.49 0.91
CA ARG A 66 19.57 -22.27 1.35
C ARG A 66 18.93 -20.98 0.82
N ASP A 67 18.19 -21.09 -0.29
CA ASP A 67 17.64 -19.94 -1.02
C ASP A 67 16.18 -19.66 -0.62
N ILE A 68 15.51 -20.63 -0.01
CA ILE A 68 14.21 -20.47 0.64
C ILE A 68 14.43 -19.71 1.96
N MET A 69 13.96 -18.47 2.04
CA MET A 69 14.15 -17.58 3.19
C MET A 69 12.99 -17.65 4.19
N GLN A 70 11.78 -17.91 3.70
CA GLN A 70 10.57 -18.08 4.50
C GLN A 70 9.58 -18.93 3.71
N PHE A 71 8.76 -19.73 4.38
CA PHE A 71 7.66 -20.49 3.78
C PHE A 71 6.52 -20.62 4.78
N GLY A 72 5.34 -20.99 4.30
CA GLY A 72 4.16 -21.19 5.15
C GLY A 72 2.94 -21.61 4.33
N SER A 73 1.87 -21.98 5.02
CA SER A 73 0.67 -22.57 4.40
C SER A 73 -0.61 -22.13 5.08
N SER A 74 -1.70 -22.24 4.33
CA SER A 74 -3.09 -22.20 4.79
C SER A 74 -3.81 -23.48 4.34
N ASN A 75 -5.11 -23.59 4.66
CA ASN A 75 -5.96 -24.72 4.28
C ASN A 75 -6.14 -24.87 2.75
N THR A 76 -5.77 -23.86 1.97
CA THR A 76 -5.99 -23.79 0.51
C THR A 76 -4.74 -23.43 -0.30
N ALA A 77 -3.66 -23.00 0.34
CA ALA A 77 -2.45 -22.57 -0.35
C ALA A 77 -1.15 -22.86 0.44
N VAL A 78 -0.03 -22.86 -0.28
CA VAL A 78 1.33 -22.81 0.28
C VAL A 78 2.11 -21.70 -0.41
N PHE A 79 2.97 -20.99 0.33
CA PHE A 79 3.86 -19.98 -0.23
C PHE A 79 5.32 -20.26 0.12
N PHE A 80 6.21 -19.84 -0.78
CA PHE A 80 7.66 -19.90 -0.60
C PHE A 80 8.25 -18.56 -1.01
N LYS A 81 8.92 -17.90 -0.06
CA LYS A 81 9.66 -16.66 -0.25
C LYS A 81 11.13 -17.04 -0.42
N MET A 82 11.62 -17.01 -1.65
CA MET A 82 12.92 -17.56 -2.03
C MET A 82 13.74 -16.63 -2.93
N ARG A 83 15.05 -16.85 -2.97
CA ARG A 83 15.98 -16.10 -3.81
C ARG A 83 16.11 -16.75 -5.19
N VAL A 84 15.94 -15.95 -6.25
CA VAL A 84 16.18 -16.33 -7.65
C VAL A 84 17.06 -15.26 -8.29
N ALA A 85 18.16 -15.67 -8.92
CA ALA A 85 19.15 -14.77 -9.52
C ALA A 85 19.63 -13.61 -8.60
N GLY A 86 19.66 -13.85 -7.29
CA GLY A 86 20.03 -12.84 -6.27
C GLY A 86 18.85 -12.05 -5.70
N VAL A 87 17.80 -11.83 -6.49
CA VAL A 87 16.56 -11.11 -6.11
C VAL A 87 15.64 -12.04 -5.31
N LEU A 88 14.76 -11.47 -4.48
CA LEU A 88 13.96 -12.21 -3.50
C LEU A 88 12.47 -12.12 -3.86
N HIS A 89 11.88 -13.25 -4.22
CA HIS A 89 10.51 -13.37 -4.75
C HIS A 89 9.62 -14.21 -3.83
N ILE A 90 8.31 -13.99 -3.90
CA ILE A 90 7.31 -14.85 -3.27
C ILE A 90 6.64 -15.65 -4.38
N PHE A 91 6.49 -16.96 -4.18
CA PHE A 91 5.73 -17.86 -5.04
C PHE A 91 4.58 -18.43 -4.23
N GLN A 92 3.37 -18.49 -4.79
CA GLN A 92 2.19 -19.01 -4.10
C GLN A 92 1.49 -20.07 -4.95
N PHE A 93 1.06 -21.15 -4.31
CA PHE A 93 0.47 -22.31 -4.97
C PHE A 93 -0.81 -22.76 -4.25
N GLU A 94 -1.89 -22.99 -5.00
CA GLU A 94 -3.13 -23.61 -4.52
C GLU A 94 -2.86 -25.10 -4.23
N THR A 95 -3.19 -25.53 -3.01
CA THR A 95 -3.12 -26.93 -2.58
C THR A 95 -3.84 -27.14 -1.25
N LYS A 96 -4.45 -28.32 -1.08
CA LYS A 96 -4.98 -28.77 0.22
C LYS A 96 -3.92 -29.44 1.11
N GLN A 97 -2.74 -29.73 0.57
CA GLN A 97 -1.62 -30.38 1.27
C GLN A 97 -0.57 -29.36 1.78
N GLY A 98 -0.97 -28.11 2.01
CA GLY A 98 -0.05 -27.02 2.36
C GLY A 98 0.75 -27.31 3.64
N GLU A 99 0.09 -27.85 4.66
CA GLU A 99 0.73 -28.24 5.92
C GLU A 99 1.71 -29.41 5.71
N GLU A 100 1.32 -30.47 4.98
CA GLU A 100 2.20 -31.61 4.66
C GLU A 100 3.48 -31.18 3.92
N ILE A 101 3.34 -30.23 2.98
CA ILE A 101 4.44 -29.61 2.25
C ILE A 101 5.38 -28.86 3.19
N CYS A 102 4.84 -28.03 4.08
CA CYS A 102 5.61 -27.30 5.09
C CYS A 102 6.32 -28.24 6.07
N VAL A 103 5.64 -29.30 6.54
CA VAL A 103 6.21 -30.31 7.44
C VAL A 103 7.33 -31.10 6.76
N ALA A 104 7.15 -31.52 5.51
CA ALA A 104 8.18 -32.22 4.74
C ALA A 104 9.42 -31.34 4.50
N LEU A 105 9.21 -30.06 4.18
CA LEU A 105 10.29 -29.09 4.00
C LEU A 105 11.02 -28.79 5.33
N GLN A 106 10.28 -28.51 6.40
CA GLN A 106 10.84 -28.26 7.74
C GLN A 106 11.60 -29.47 8.26
N THR A 107 11.09 -30.69 8.03
CA THR A 107 11.79 -31.93 8.38
C THR A 107 13.14 -32.01 7.66
N HIS A 108 13.19 -31.76 6.35
CA HIS A 108 14.46 -31.77 5.62
C HIS A 108 15.41 -30.63 5.97
N ILE A 109 14.91 -29.43 6.29
CA ILE A 109 15.73 -28.31 6.79
C ILE A 109 16.32 -28.69 8.15
N ASN A 110 15.50 -29.17 9.09
CA ASN A 110 15.93 -29.64 10.40
C ASN A 110 16.97 -30.75 10.26
N ASP A 111 16.73 -31.75 9.41
CA ASP A 111 17.63 -32.88 9.20
C ASP A 111 18.98 -32.45 8.59
N VAL A 112 18.98 -31.48 7.65
CA VAL A 112 20.21 -30.90 7.09
C VAL A 112 20.94 -30.03 8.11
N MET A 113 20.23 -29.25 8.93
CA MET A 113 20.82 -28.43 9.99
C MET A 113 21.41 -29.32 11.10
N LEU A 114 20.66 -30.32 11.57
CA LEU A 114 21.11 -31.28 12.57
C LEU A 114 22.32 -32.07 12.06
N ARG A 115 22.37 -32.44 10.77
CA ARG A 115 23.56 -33.04 10.14
C ARG A 115 24.73 -32.07 9.97
N ARG A 116 24.52 -30.77 9.78
CA ARG A 116 25.60 -29.77 9.80
C ARG A 116 26.14 -29.57 11.20
N TYR A 117 25.28 -29.39 12.20
CA TYR A 117 25.68 -29.26 13.60
C TYR A 117 26.29 -30.54 14.14
N SER A 118 25.80 -31.73 13.76
CA SER A 118 26.41 -33.00 14.16
C SER A 118 27.68 -33.32 13.39
N LYS A 119 27.89 -32.81 12.17
CA LYS A 119 29.17 -32.90 11.47
C LYS A 119 30.21 -31.90 12.01
N ALA A 120 29.79 -30.69 12.38
CA ALA A 120 30.62 -29.75 13.14
C ALA A 120 30.98 -30.29 14.53
N ARG A 121 30.01 -30.88 15.24
CA ARG A 121 30.26 -31.57 16.52
C ARG A 121 31.08 -32.84 16.37
N SER A 122 30.93 -33.67 15.34
CA SER A 122 31.76 -34.89 15.17
C SER A 122 33.17 -34.63 14.66
N VAL A 123 33.48 -33.41 14.22
CA VAL A 123 34.84 -32.88 14.09
C VAL A 123 35.43 -32.42 15.43
N ALA A 124 34.61 -32.30 16.50
CA ALA A 124 35.01 -31.86 17.84
C ALA A 124 34.81 -32.90 18.97
N SER A 125 33.92 -33.89 18.79
CA SER A 125 33.51 -34.90 19.77
C SER A 125 32.72 -36.03 19.07
N GLY A 126 33.22 -37.27 19.10
CA GLY A 126 32.58 -38.40 18.42
C GLY A 126 31.54 -39.15 19.24
N SER A 127 30.60 -39.82 18.54
CA SER A 127 29.69 -40.89 19.00
C SER A 127 28.59 -40.55 20.03
N ILE A 128 27.37 -41.06 19.75
CA ILE A 128 26.54 -41.96 20.61
C ILE A 128 25.14 -42.11 19.97
N ASN A 129 24.50 -43.29 20.12
CA ASN A 129 23.19 -43.65 19.56
C ASN A 129 22.02 -43.36 20.53
N GLY A 130 20.77 -43.41 20.07
CA GLY A 130 19.55 -43.33 20.90
C GLY A 130 18.25 -43.46 20.09
N ASP A 131 17.24 -44.12 20.66
CA ASP A 131 16.11 -44.78 19.96
C ASP A 131 14.78 -44.64 20.78
N LEU A 132 13.56 -44.98 20.33
CA LEU A 132 13.14 -45.74 19.13
C LEU A 132 11.78 -45.32 18.51
N PRO A 133 10.59 -45.39 19.19
CA PRO A 133 9.42 -45.96 18.50
C PRO A 133 8.23 -45.02 18.18
N VAL A 134 7.41 -45.48 17.23
CA VAL A 134 6.15 -44.87 16.74
C VAL A 134 4.98 -45.84 16.98
N ASN A 135 3.79 -45.36 17.36
CA ASN A 135 2.54 -46.12 17.22
C ASN A 135 1.27 -45.24 17.27
N SER A 136 0.31 -45.42 16.35
CA SER A 136 -1.05 -44.88 16.44
C SER A 136 -2.02 -45.59 15.48
N LYS A 137 -3.33 -45.54 15.76
CA LYS A 137 -4.43 -46.14 14.95
C LYS A 137 -5.49 -45.07 14.61
N PRO A 138 -6.26 -45.19 13.51
CA PRO A 138 -7.29 -44.22 13.12
C PRO A 138 -8.62 -44.39 13.91
N PRO A 139 -9.43 -43.31 14.07
CA PRO A 139 -10.69 -43.31 14.82
C PRO A 139 -11.96 -43.50 13.95
N SER A 140 -13.15 -43.48 14.58
CA SER A 140 -14.45 -43.86 14.00
C SER A 140 -15.24 -42.71 13.33
N VAL A 141 -16.36 -43.10 12.67
CA VAL A 141 -17.20 -42.25 11.81
C VAL A 141 -17.90 -41.11 12.56
N ASP A 142 -18.26 -41.32 13.82
CA ASP A 142 -19.10 -40.41 14.64
C ASP A 142 -18.47 -39.01 14.84
N ILE A 143 -17.15 -38.91 14.65
CA ILE A 143 -16.40 -37.66 14.74
C ILE A 143 -16.72 -36.74 13.54
N TYR A 144 -16.93 -37.32 12.35
CA TYR A 144 -17.15 -36.55 11.12
C TYR A 144 -18.53 -35.89 11.10
N GLU A 145 -19.56 -36.56 11.60
CA GLU A 145 -20.93 -36.01 11.63
C GLU A 145 -21.03 -34.80 12.58
N LYS A 146 -20.45 -34.89 13.78
CA LYS A 146 -20.30 -33.73 14.68
C LYS A 146 -19.54 -32.59 14.03
N ARG A 147 -18.44 -32.89 13.32
CA ARG A 147 -17.63 -31.86 12.66
C ARG A 147 -18.37 -31.15 11.53
N VAL A 148 -19.29 -31.81 10.83
CA VAL A 148 -20.18 -31.18 9.83
C VAL A 148 -21.20 -30.26 10.50
N GLN A 149 -21.75 -30.63 11.66
CA GLN A 149 -22.67 -29.79 12.43
C GLN A 149 -21.99 -28.52 12.98
N GLU A 150 -20.77 -28.66 13.53
CA GLU A 150 -19.92 -27.52 13.92
C GLU A 150 -19.68 -26.56 12.74
N LEU A 151 -19.15 -27.08 11.63
CA LEU A 151 -18.83 -26.26 10.44
C LEU A 151 -20.05 -25.57 9.81
N SER A 152 -21.24 -26.17 9.95
CA SER A 152 -22.50 -25.56 9.49
C SER A 152 -22.89 -24.36 10.37
N LYS A 153 -22.75 -24.49 11.70
CA LYS A 153 -22.99 -23.38 12.64
C LYS A 153 -21.96 -22.26 12.46
N ASP A 154 -20.68 -22.61 12.32
CA ASP A 154 -19.59 -21.65 12.08
C ASP A 154 -19.84 -20.83 10.80
N LEU A 155 -20.43 -21.45 9.76
CA LEU A 155 -20.80 -20.79 8.51
C LEU A 155 -22.00 -19.84 8.66
N GLU A 156 -23.05 -20.23 9.39
CA GLU A 156 -24.20 -19.34 9.69
C GLU A 156 -23.76 -18.13 10.52
N GLU A 157 -22.91 -18.35 11.53
CA GLU A 157 -22.37 -17.29 12.39
C GLU A 157 -21.46 -16.34 11.58
N SER A 158 -20.60 -16.87 10.71
CA SER A 158 -19.79 -16.06 9.79
C SER A 158 -20.63 -15.27 8.79
N GLN A 159 -21.73 -15.82 8.27
CA GLN A 159 -22.61 -15.13 7.34
C GLN A 159 -23.40 -14.01 8.02
N LYS A 160 -23.84 -14.22 9.27
CA LYS A 160 -24.48 -13.19 10.09
C LYS A 160 -23.53 -12.02 10.35
N ASN A 161 -22.29 -12.31 10.77
CA ASN A 161 -21.27 -11.30 11.02
C ASN A 161 -20.92 -10.50 9.74
N ALA A 162 -20.87 -11.16 8.58
CA ALA A 162 -20.64 -10.50 7.29
C ALA A 162 -21.79 -9.55 6.90
N ASN A 163 -23.04 -9.90 7.22
CA ASN A 163 -24.19 -9.02 6.98
C ASN A 163 -24.17 -7.79 7.90
N GLU A 164 -23.83 -7.97 9.17
CA GLU A 164 -23.71 -6.88 10.16
C GLU A 164 -22.61 -5.88 9.77
N LEU A 165 -21.43 -6.37 9.38
CA LEU A 165 -20.34 -5.56 8.82
C LEU A 165 -20.76 -4.77 7.56
N SER A 166 -21.69 -5.30 6.76
CA SER A 166 -22.19 -4.63 5.56
C SER A 166 -23.20 -3.52 5.85
N GLU A 167 -24.03 -3.67 6.90
CA GLU A 167 -24.90 -2.59 7.40
C GLU A 167 -24.06 -1.45 8.01
N ASP A 168 -23.10 -1.79 8.88
CA ASP A 168 -22.15 -0.85 9.50
C ASP A 168 -21.38 -0.04 8.45
N PHE A 169 -20.85 -0.71 7.42
CA PHE A 169 -20.16 -0.03 6.33
C PHE A 169 -21.06 0.99 5.61
N ARG A 170 -22.33 0.62 5.35
CA ARG A 170 -23.29 1.51 4.68
C ARG A 170 -23.68 2.70 5.56
N GLU A 171 -23.76 2.55 6.88
CA GLU A 171 -23.98 3.67 7.80
C GLU A 171 -22.74 4.58 7.91
N LYS A 172 -21.53 4.00 8.00
CA LYS A 172 -20.28 4.78 7.96
C LYS A 172 -20.12 5.57 6.67
N GLN A 173 -20.50 4.99 5.53
CA GLN A 173 -20.48 5.70 4.25
C GLN A 173 -21.45 6.90 4.23
N LYS A 174 -22.62 6.81 4.86
CA LYS A 174 -23.53 7.97 5.04
C LYS A 174 -22.94 9.04 5.96
N GLN A 175 -22.26 8.65 7.04
CA GLN A 175 -21.60 9.59 7.95
C GLN A 175 -20.49 10.37 7.22
N VAL A 176 -19.69 9.71 6.37
CA VAL A 176 -18.64 10.36 5.56
C VAL A 176 -19.23 11.40 4.61
N VAL A 177 -20.29 11.08 3.86
CA VAL A 177 -20.94 12.04 2.93
C VAL A 177 -21.42 13.29 3.68
N LYS A 178 -22.12 13.12 4.80
CA LYS A 178 -22.60 14.25 5.61
C LYS A 178 -21.46 15.12 6.16
N MET A 179 -20.35 14.50 6.57
CA MET A 179 -19.15 15.24 7.00
C MET A 179 -18.49 16.01 5.85
N GLN A 180 -18.56 15.53 4.60
CA GLN A 180 -18.04 16.25 3.44
C GLN A 180 -18.93 17.45 3.07
N GLU A 181 -20.26 17.33 3.18
CA GLU A 181 -21.20 18.45 3.01
C GLU A 181 -20.96 19.55 4.06
N GLU A 182 -20.80 19.17 5.33
CA GLU A 182 -20.48 20.09 6.43
C GLU A 182 -19.12 20.79 6.22
N LEU A 183 -18.09 20.04 5.79
CA LEU A 183 -16.74 20.56 5.56
C LEU A 183 -16.71 21.57 4.40
N GLU A 184 -17.39 21.32 3.29
CA GLU A 184 -17.42 22.28 2.18
C GLU A 184 -18.16 23.57 2.57
N SER A 185 -19.22 23.48 3.39
CA SER A 185 -19.89 24.67 3.94
C SER A 185 -18.97 25.52 4.84
N LEU A 186 -18.10 24.87 5.61
CA LEU A 186 -17.08 25.55 6.43
C LEU A 186 -15.97 26.17 5.56
N LYS A 187 -15.61 25.55 4.43
CA LYS A 187 -14.65 26.11 3.47
C LYS A 187 -15.16 27.39 2.83
N ASP A 188 -16.43 27.46 2.45
CA ASP A 188 -17.03 28.68 1.92
C ASP A 188 -17.19 29.77 2.97
N LEU A 189 -17.54 29.41 4.21
CA LEU A 189 -17.57 30.37 5.32
C LEU A 189 -16.17 30.96 5.60
N LEU A 190 -15.13 30.11 5.61
CA LEU A 190 -13.73 30.54 5.74
C LEU A 190 -13.27 31.41 4.55
N ARG A 191 -13.75 31.13 3.34
CA ARG A 191 -13.49 31.93 2.14
C ARG A 191 -14.07 33.33 2.28
N SER A 192 -15.29 33.44 2.82
CA SER A 192 -15.94 34.71 3.16
C SER A 192 -15.17 35.47 4.25
N GLU A 193 -14.77 34.82 5.35
CA GLU A 193 -14.04 35.49 6.43
C GLU A 193 -12.64 35.94 6.01
N LYS A 194 -11.95 35.20 5.14
CA LYS A 194 -10.68 35.65 4.55
C LYS A 194 -10.85 36.90 3.67
N GLN A 195 -11.97 37.04 2.97
CA GLN A 195 -12.31 38.26 2.23
C GLN A 195 -12.63 39.42 3.20
N ASN A 196 -13.49 39.19 4.20
CA ASN A 196 -13.83 40.17 5.23
C ASN A 196 -12.57 40.71 5.95
N LEU A 197 -11.64 39.83 6.33
CA LEU A 197 -10.37 40.18 6.95
C LEU A 197 -9.45 40.99 6.03
N ALA A 198 -9.43 40.69 4.72
CA ALA A 198 -8.67 41.47 3.74
C ALA A 198 -9.21 42.90 3.59
N ASP A 199 -10.53 43.06 3.53
CA ASP A 199 -11.18 44.38 3.43
C ASP A 199 -11.02 45.20 4.71
N VAL A 200 -11.16 44.58 5.89
CA VAL A 200 -10.87 45.22 7.20
C VAL A 200 -9.39 45.62 7.29
N THR A 201 -8.48 44.79 6.81
CA THR A 201 -7.03 45.11 6.74
C THR A 201 -6.78 46.32 5.84
N ARG A 202 -7.48 46.41 4.70
CA ARG A 202 -7.34 47.54 3.77
C ARG A 202 -7.86 48.85 4.36
N GLU A 203 -9.00 48.83 5.06
CA GLU A 203 -9.49 50.01 5.78
C GLU A 203 -8.57 50.39 6.95
N ARG A 204 -8.05 49.42 7.73
CA ARG A 204 -7.06 49.65 8.80
C ARG A 204 -5.84 50.41 8.29
N ASP A 205 -5.27 50.01 7.15
CA ASP A 205 -4.03 50.62 6.65
C ASP A 205 -4.28 51.99 6.01
N LYS A 206 -5.46 52.21 5.44
CA LYS A 206 -5.97 53.52 5.03
C LYS A 206 -6.14 54.47 6.23
N PHE A 207 -6.73 54.01 7.34
CA PHE A 207 -6.79 54.79 8.59
C PHE A 207 -5.40 55.05 9.19
N ARG A 208 -4.49 54.07 9.16
CA ARG A 208 -3.10 54.25 9.60
C ARG A 208 -2.39 55.35 8.79
N SER A 209 -2.57 55.37 7.47
CA SER A 209 -2.01 56.43 6.61
C SER A 209 -2.56 57.80 6.98
N LEU A 210 -3.87 57.90 7.24
CA LEU A 210 -4.53 59.14 7.64
C LEU A 210 -4.04 59.64 9.01
N CYS A 211 -3.82 58.76 9.98
CA CYS A 211 -3.23 59.13 11.27
C CYS A 211 -1.80 59.68 11.10
N ASN A 212 -0.95 58.99 10.33
CA ASN A 212 0.43 59.45 10.07
C ASN A 212 0.46 60.85 9.41
N GLU A 213 -0.50 61.12 8.51
CA GLU A 213 -0.67 62.43 7.86
C GLU A 213 -1.10 63.50 8.88
N LYS A 214 -2.07 63.21 9.75
CA LYS A 214 -2.51 64.15 10.81
C LYS A 214 -1.44 64.38 11.90
N ASP A 215 -0.66 63.38 12.26
CA ASP A 215 0.48 63.55 13.18
C ASP A 215 1.58 64.44 12.57
N SER A 216 1.78 64.34 11.24
CA SER A 216 2.71 65.20 10.49
C SER A 216 2.22 66.66 10.43
N GLU A 217 0.93 66.87 10.18
CA GLU A 217 0.30 68.21 10.29
C GLU A 217 0.42 68.78 11.71
N LEU A 218 0.20 67.96 12.74
CA LEU A 218 0.29 68.38 14.13
C LEU A 218 1.72 68.78 14.52
N GLN A 219 2.75 68.06 14.07
CA GLN A 219 4.15 68.46 14.26
C GLN A 219 4.47 69.79 13.56
N ALA A 220 3.97 70.00 12.34
CA ALA A 220 4.14 71.28 11.64
C ALA A 220 3.47 72.44 12.40
N ALA A 221 2.25 72.26 12.86
CA ALA A 221 1.52 73.26 13.66
C ALA A 221 2.21 73.56 15.01
N LEU A 222 2.82 72.57 15.67
CA LEU A 222 3.60 72.77 16.89
C LEU A 222 4.89 73.57 16.64
N MET A 223 5.58 73.32 15.53
CA MET A 223 6.77 74.08 15.10
C MET A 223 6.41 75.54 14.77
N GLU A 224 5.28 75.76 14.07
CA GLU A 224 4.78 77.11 13.78
C GLU A 224 4.34 77.84 15.05
N LYS A 225 3.67 77.15 15.99
CA LYS A 225 3.34 77.70 17.31
C LYS A 225 4.59 78.18 18.05
N GLN A 226 5.64 77.38 18.14
CA GLN A 226 6.89 77.76 18.80
C GLN A 226 7.56 78.98 18.15
N SER A 227 7.52 79.05 16.81
CA SER A 227 7.97 80.23 16.05
C SER A 227 7.16 81.50 16.40
N MET A 228 5.85 81.38 16.58
CA MET A 228 4.96 82.50 16.95
C MET A 228 5.11 82.91 18.42
N GLU A 229 5.30 81.97 19.35
CA GLU A 229 5.60 82.27 20.75
C GLU A 229 6.95 83.00 20.89
N ALA A 230 7.97 82.60 20.11
CA ALA A 230 9.25 83.30 20.03
C ALA A 230 9.16 84.72 19.41
N ARG A 231 8.10 85.02 18.63
CA ARG A 231 7.80 86.37 18.12
C ARG A 231 7.04 87.21 19.16
N LEU A 232 6.11 86.61 19.91
CA LEU A 232 5.39 87.29 20.99
C LEU A 232 6.33 87.68 22.16
N ALA A 233 7.32 86.84 22.46
CA ALA A 233 8.37 87.15 23.44
C ALA A 233 9.23 88.40 23.10
N LYS A 234 9.15 88.91 21.86
CA LYS A 234 9.85 90.12 21.40
C LYS A 234 9.00 91.40 21.39
N LEU A 235 7.76 91.36 21.91
CA LEU A 235 6.80 92.48 21.81
C LEU A 235 6.27 93.02 23.15
N ASN A 236 6.85 92.62 24.28
CA ASN A 236 6.57 93.25 25.58
C ASN A 236 7.66 94.24 25.97
N GLY A 237 7.37 95.52 25.86
CA GLY A 237 8.16 96.59 26.45
C GLY A 237 7.29 97.80 26.79
N PRO A 238 7.30 98.25 28.05
CA PRO A 238 7.01 99.63 28.41
C PRO A 238 8.23 100.28 29.06
N GLY A 239 8.57 101.49 28.62
CA GLY A 239 9.55 102.33 29.30
C GLY A 239 9.04 103.77 29.38
N PHE A 240 9.11 104.34 30.59
CA PHE A 240 9.12 105.78 30.95
C PHE A 240 9.56 105.77 32.44
N GLU A 241 10.69 106.37 32.83
CA GLU A 241 10.85 107.78 33.28
C GLU A 241 9.82 108.19 34.37
N THR A 242 10.17 108.89 35.47
CA THR A 242 11.20 109.94 35.62
C THR A 242 11.95 109.97 36.97
N LYS A 243 13.06 110.71 36.97
CA LYS A 243 13.78 111.40 38.09
C LYS A 243 12.91 112.46 38.81
N ASP A 244 13.26 113.16 39.91
CA ASP A 244 14.40 113.17 40.87
C ASP A 244 14.07 114.02 42.14
N LYS A 245 14.93 113.92 43.18
CA LYS A 245 15.39 114.98 44.14
C LYS A 245 14.49 115.64 45.21
N LYS A 246 15.19 116.05 46.28
CA LYS A 246 14.90 117.11 47.27
C LYS A 246 16.21 117.57 47.92
N GLU A 247 16.36 118.86 48.28
CA GLU A 247 16.88 119.35 49.59
C GLU A 247 17.18 120.88 49.62
N LEU A 248 17.33 121.42 50.85
CA LEU A 248 17.50 122.83 51.30
C LEU A 248 16.29 123.77 51.02
N ILE A 249 15.75 124.60 51.95
CA ILE A 249 16.20 125.35 53.16
C ILE A 249 16.89 126.69 52.82
N GLU A 250 16.59 127.87 53.42
CA GLU A 250 15.62 128.22 54.50
C GLU A 250 14.30 128.88 53.92
N ALA A 251 13.66 130.00 54.32
CA ALA A 251 13.86 131.05 55.35
C ALA A 251 12.54 131.59 55.95
N ASN A 252 12.59 132.29 57.11
CA ASN A 252 11.41 132.55 57.99
C ASN A 252 10.88 134.02 58.09
N ASN A 253 9.70 134.15 58.72
CA ASN A 253 9.06 135.36 59.32
C ASN A 253 8.12 136.25 58.48
N GLN A 254 7.20 135.64 57.71
CA GLN A 254 5.91 136.30 57.37
C GLN A 254 4.71 135.33 57.26
N VAL A 255 4.85 134.08 57.73
CA VAL A 255 4.04 132.93 57.29
C VAL A 255 2.98 132.49 58.32
N LEU A 256 3.01 133.01 59.55
CA LEU A 256 2.18 132.50 60.66
C LEU A 256 0.66 132.62 60.41
N ASN A 257 0.21 133.64 59.67
CA ASN A 257 -1.19 133.79 59.25
C ASN A 257 -1.57 132.91 58.04
N LYS A 258 -0.61 132.41 57.25
CA LYS A 258 -0.90 131.47 56.15
C LYS A 258 -1.10 130.05 56.65
N ILE A 259 -0.28 129.62 57.61
CA ILE A 259 -0.37 128.29 58.24
C ILE A 259 -1.77 128.03 58.80
N GLN A 260 -2.43 129.05 59.38
CA GLN A 260 -3.74 128.88 59.99
C GLN A 260 -4.88 128.61 58.98
N GLU A 261 -4.74 129.10 57.75
CA GLU A 261 -5.69 128.86 56.67
C GLU A 261 -5.33 127.60 55.86
N GLU A 262 -4.04 127.35 55.63
CA GLU A 262 -3.54 126.08 55.06
C GLU A 262 -3.93 124.87 55.93
N LEU A 263 -3.98 125.01 57.26
CA LEU A 263 -4.39 123.94 58.19
C LEU A 263 -5.90 123.65 58.13
N LYS A 264 -6.74 124.63 57.75
CA LYS A 264 -8.16 124.38 57.42
C LYS A 264 -8.31 123.62 56.10
N VAL A 265 -7.55 124.01 55.07
CA VAL A 265 -7.56 123.30 53.78
C VAL A 265 -7.08 121.86 53.98
N ARG A 266 -5.96 121.66 54.68
CA ARG A 266 -5.44 120.32 55.04
C ARG A 266 -6.40 119.46 55.84
N SER A 267 -7.20 120.03 56.76
CA SER A 267 -8.17 119.24 57.53
C SER A 267 -9.43 118.89 56.74
N ALA A 268 -9.87 119.76 55.82
CA ALA A 268 -10.92 119.43 54.85
C ALA A 268 -10.46 118.36 53.83
N GLU A 269 -9.25 118.48 53.30
CA GLU A 269 -8.59 117.47 52.44
C GLU A 269 -8.45 116.12 53.16
N LEU A 270 -8.02 116.14 54.42
CA LEU A 270 -7.90 114.93 55.25
C LEU A 270 -9.27 114.26 55.46
N HIS A 271 -10.32 115.02 55.77
CA HIS A 271 -11.66 114.45 55.95
C HIS A 271 -12.23 113.89 54.62
N ALA A 272 -11.94 114.52 53.48
CA ALA A 272 -12.30 113.98 52.17
C ALA A 272 -11.50 112.71 51.81
N ALA A 273 -10.21 112.64 52.18
CA ALA A 273 -9.38 111.44 52.06
C ALA A 273 -9.86 110.31 52.99
N GLU A 274 -10.31 110.63 54.19
CA GLU A 274 -10.92 109.67 55.12
C GLU A 274 -12.26 109.13 54.61
N GLU A 275 -13.13 109.97 54.04
CA GLU A 275 -14.39 109.50 53.45
C GLU A 275 -14.18 108.63 52.22
N THR A 276 -13.21 108.99 51.37
CA THR A 276 -12.90 108.21 50.16
C THR A 276 -12.21 106.89 50.51
N THR A 277 -11.31 106.85 51.51
CA THR A 277 -10.78 105.58 52.03
C THR A 277 -11.85 104.75 52.73
N LYS A 278 -12.79 105.33 53.49
CA LYS A 278 -13.95 104.59 54.04
C LYS A 278 -14.85 104.01 52.94
N ARG A 279 -15.09 104.74 51.85
CA ARG A 279 -15.82 104.23 50.67
C ARG A 279 -15.08 103.08 49.98
N LEU A 280 -13.78 103.25 49.69
CA LEU A 280 -12.94 102.23 49.07
C LEU A 280 -12.76 100.99 49.96
N MET A 281 -12.75 101.14 51.28
CA MET A 281 -12.71 100.02 52.23
C MET A 281 -13.99 99.17 52.19
N ASN A 282 -15.16 99.82 52.11
CA ASN A 282 -16.44 99.13 51.96
C ASN A 282 -16.58 98.47 50.58
N GLU A 283 -16.12 99.13 49.52
CA GLU A 283 -16.09 98.57 48.16
C GLU A 283 -15.12 97.38 48.06
N LYS A 284 -13.94 97.47 48.69
CA LYS A 284 -13.00 96.35 48.84
C LYS A 284 -13.66 95.17 49.54
N LEU A 285 -14.32 95.37 50.68
CA LEU A 285 -15.02 94.31 51.42
C LEU A 285 -16.10 93.62 50.58
N LEU A 286 -16.89 94.39 49.81
CA LEU A 286 -17.90 93.85 48.90
C LEU A 286 -17.28 93.07 47.72
N LEU A 287 -16.12 93.48 47.23
CA LEU A 287 -15.37 92.76 46.20
C LEU A 287 -14.73 91.48 46.75
N GLU A 288 -14.13 91.51 47.94
CA GLU A 288 -13.57 90.34 48.63
C GLU A 288 -14.67 89.29 48.91
N GLU A 289 -15.84 89.70 49.39
CA GLU A 289 -16.96 88.78 49.59
C GLU A 289 -17.50 88.21 48.27
N LYS A 290 -17.53 89.03 47.20
CA LYS A 290 -17.94 88.60 45.86
C LYS A 290 -16.94 87.63 45.23
N ILE A 291 -15.64 87.81 45.47
CA ILE A 291 -14.58 86.88 45.07
C ILE A 291 -14.77 85.54 45.79
N LEU A 292 -14.90 85.54 47.13
CA LEU A 292 -15.15 84.32 47.92
C LEU A 292 -16.40 83.54 47.45
N ARG A 293 -17.49 84.24 47.12
CA ARG A 293 -18.71 83.62 46.56
C ARG A 293 -18.49 83.03 45.16
N LEU A 294 -17.62 83.61 44.33
CA LEU A 294 -17.28 83.11 42.99
C LEU A 294 -16.29 81.95 43.04
N GLU A 295 -15.26 82.04 43.89
CA GLU A 295 -14.30 80.97 44.15
C GLU A 295 -14.99 79.72 44.68
N LYS A 296 -15.90 79.88 45.66
CA LYS A 296 -16.71 78.76 46.15
C LYS A 296 -17.54 78.12 45.03
N LYS A 297 -18.29 78.92 44.26
CA LYS A 297 -19.07 78.39 43.12
C LYS A 297 -18.19 77.66 42.10
N LYS A 298 -16.99 78.15 41.81
CA LYS A 298 -16.05 77.49 40.91
C LYS A 298 -15.46 76.21 41.50
N SER A 299 -15.22 76.16 42.82
CA SER A 299 -14.87 74.92 43.53
C SER A 299 -16.00 73.88 43.43
N ASP A 300 -17.25 74.29 43.71
CA ASP A 300 -18.43 73.43 43.64
C ASP A 300 -18.64 72.90 42.21
N GLU A 301 -18.52 73.76 41.18
CA GLU A 301 -18.58 73.37 39.75
C GLU A 301 -17.47 72.37 39.37
N VAL A 302 -16.22 72.61 39.80
CA VAL A 302 -15.08 71.74 39.51
C VAL A 302 -15.22 70.38 40.19
N GLU A 303 -15.70 70.33 41.44
CA GLU A 303 -15.91 69.08 42.16
C GLU A 303 -16.98 68.20 41.47
N ILE A 304 -18.06 68.81 40.97
CA ILE A 304 -19.08 68.12 40.16
C ILE A 304 -18.47 67.61 38.84
N LEU A 305 -17.68 68.44 38.15
CA LEU A 305 -17.04 68.04 36.88
C LEU A 305 -16.08 66.85 37.07
N VAL A 306 -15.26 66.88 38.12
CA VAL A 306 -14.34 65.80 38.47
C VAL A 306 -15.10 64.51 38.79
N LYS A 307 -16.17 64.58 39.59
CA LYS A 307 -17.02 63.42 39.90
C LYS A 307 -17.66 62.79 38.66
N ASN A 308 -18.12 63.60 37.71
CA ASN A 308 -18.68 63.10 36.45
C ASN A 308 -17.61 62.41 35.59
N LEU A 309 -16.44 63.06 35.41
CA LEU A 309 -15.33 62.49 34.63
C LEU A 309 -14.75 61.21 35.26
N GLU A 310 -14.73 61.09 36.59
CA GLU A 310 -14.34 59.85 37.26
C GLU A 310 -15.36 58.71 37.05
N GLN A 311 -16.66 59.02 37.01
CA GLN A 311 -17.69 58.04 36.68
C GLN A 311 -17.58 57.57 35.23
N GLU A 312 -17.43 58.49 34.27
CA GLU A 312 -17.20 58.14 32.86
C GLU A 312 -15.93 57.30 32.68
N ARG A 313 -14.81 57.69 33.30
CA ARG A 313 -13.55 56.91 33.28
C ARG A 313 -13.73 55.51 33.89
N LYS A 314 -14.60 55.35 34.89
CA LYS A 314 -14.91 54.04 35.49
C LYS A 314 -15.76 53.18 34.57
N VAL A 315 -16.78 53.74 33.91
CA VAL A 315 -17.62 53.04 32.92
C VAL A 315 -16.78 52.62 31.70
N LEU A 316 -15.94 53.53 31.17
CA LEU A 316 -15.04 53.23 30.07
C LEU A 316 -14.04 52.12 30.41
N ARG A 317 -13.44 52.12 31.61
CA ARG A 317 -12.56 51.03 32.05
C ARG A 317 -13.27 49.67 32.11
N LEU A 318 -14.51 49.63 32.62
CA LEU A 318 -15.29 48.38 32.64
C LEU A 318 -15.60 47.90 31.23
N ARG A 319 -15.94 48.81 30.30
CA ARG A 319 -16.20 48.46 28.90
C ARG A 319 -14.95 48.02 28.14
N VAL A 320 -13.79 48.61 28.43
CA VAL A 320 -12.49 48.15 27.88
C VAL A 320 -12.20 46.73 28.34
N ALA A 321 -12.27 46.44 29.64
CA ALA A 321 -12.05 45.08 30.16
C ALA A 321 -13.05 44.04 29.61
N GLU A 322 -14.31 44.42 29.37
CA GLU A 322 -15.30 43.56 28.72
C GLU A 322 -14.93 43.24 27.26
N LEU A 323 -14.37 44.22 26.54
CA LEU A 323 -13.95 44.08 25.14
C LEU A 323 -12.62 43.33 25.03
N GLU A 324 -11.67 43.57 25.93
CA GLU A 324 -10.40 42.83 26.03
C GLU A 324 -10.67 41.34 26.27
N LYS A 325 -11.55 40.98 27.23
CA LYS A 325 -11.94 39.59 27.44
C LYS A 325 -12.59 38.98 26.19
N LYS A 326 -13.54 39.69 25.56
CA LYS A 326 -14.21 39.20 24.35
C LYS A 326 -13.25 39.00 23.17
N LEU A 327 -12.21 39.83 23.07
CA LEU A 327 -11.16 39.67 22.08
C LEU A 327 -10.33 38.40 22.37
N GLU A 328 -9.98 38.15 23.62
CA GLU A 328 -9.24 36.94 24.04
C GLU A 328 -10.06 35.66 23.83
N ASP A 329 -11.34 35.65 24.26
CA ASP A 329 -12.30 34.55 24.02
C ASP A 329 -12.38 34.21 22.51
N VAL A 330 -12.59 35.21 21.64
CA VAL A 330 -12.65 35.02 20.17
C VAL A 330 -11.31 34.60 19.56
N THR A 331 -10.19 35.08 20.10
CA THR A 331 -8.85 34.67 19.62
C THR A 331 -8.57 33.20 19.94
N GLN A 332 -9.05 32.71 21.09
CA GLN A 332 -8.96 31.29 21.45
C GLN A 332 -9.84 30.42 20.54
N ASP A 333 -11.08 30.82 20.27
CA ASP A 333 -11.99 30.11 19.35
C ASP A 333 -11.45 30.08 17.90
N LEU A 334 -10.79 31.16 17.45
CA LEU A 334 -10.11 31.18 16.15
C LEU A 334 -8.98 30.14 16.08
N GLY A 335 -8.11 30.07 17.10
CA GLY A 335 -7.04 29.07 17.15
C GLY A 335 -7.57 27.62 17.20
N ALA A 336 -8.71 27.39 17.90
CA ALA A 336 -9.36 26.09 17.94
C ALA A 336 -9.99 25.69 16.59
N THR A 337 -10.54 26.64 15.83
CA THR A 337 -11.11 26.39 14.50
C THR A 337 -10.02 26.23 13.43
N GLU A 338 -8.93 27.00 13.47
CA GLU A 338 -7.77 26.84 12.58
C GLU A 338 -7.09 25.48 12.75
N THR A 339 -6.89 25.02 13.99
CA THR A 339 -6.31 23.69 14.26
C THR A 339 -7.25 22.55 13.82
N THR A 340 -8.56 22.71 14.01
CA THR A 340 -9.56 21.75 13.53
C THR A 340 -9.59 21.68 11.99
N LEU A 341 -9.49 22.83 11.31
CA LEU A 341 -9.40 22.91 9.85
C LEU A 341 -8.16 22.17 9.32
N ALA A 342 -6.99 22.41 9.92
CA ALA A 342 -5.74 21.76 9.50
C ALA A 342 -5.80 20.22 9.61
N ILE A 343 -6.48 19.69 10.64
CA ILE A 343 -6.76 18.26 10.76
C ILE A 343 -7.68 17.78 9.63
N LYS A 344 -8.74 18.54 9.31
CA LYS A 344 -9.74 18.17 8.29
C LYS A 344 -9.20 18.24 6.85
N ASP A 345 -8.32 19.18 6.52
CA ASP A 345 -7.63 19.20 5.23
C ASP A 345 -6.59 18.06 5.11
N SER A 346 -5.95 17.65 6.21
CA SER A 346 -5.11 16.46 6.25
C SER A 346 -5.92 15.17 6.01
N GLU A 347 -7.05 14.99 6.71
CA GLU A 347 -7.99 13.89 6.49
C GLU A 347 -8.46 13.83 5.02
N LEU A 348 -8.87 14.97 4.44
CA LEU A 348 -9.27 15.03 3.03
C LEU A 348 -8.17 14.63 2.06
N SER A 349 -6.92 15.05 2.30
CA SER A 349 -5.78 14.65 1.47
C SER A 349 -5.58 13.13 1.46
N THR A 350 -5.72 12.48 2.63
CA THR A 350 -5.67 11.00 2.71
C THR A 350 -6.86 10.33 2.01
N LEU A 351 -8.08 10.87 2.16
CA LEU A 351 -9.28 10.39 1.47
C LEU A 351 -9.17 10.51 -0.06
N GLN A 352 -8.53 11.57 -0.57
CA GLN A 352 -8.27 11.77 -1.99
C GLN A 352 -7.24 10.76 -2.55
N SER A 353 -6.17 10.45 -1.80
CA SER A 353 -5.23 9.37 -2.19
C SER A 353 -5.95 8.02 -2.25
N ASN A 354 -6.69 7.67 -1.19
CA ASN A 354 -7.42 6.42 -1.08
C ASN A 354 -8.47 6.25 -2.20
N LEU A 355 -9.13 7.34 -2.64
CA LEU A 355 -10.06 7.32 -3.76
C LEU A 355 -9.36 6.99 -5.08
N LYS A 356 -8.23 7.65 -5.36
CA LYS A 356 -7.43 7.42 -6.57
C LYS A 356 -6.88 5.99 -6.64
N GLU A 357 -6.39 5.47 -5.51
CA GLU A 357 -5.97 4.07 -5.39
C GLU A 357 -7.14 3.09 -5.63
N LEU A 358 -8.35 3.42 -5.17
CA LEU A 358 -9.56 2.63 -5.41
C LEU A 358 -10.00 2.65 -6.89
N GLU A 359 -9.78 3.76 -7.60
CA GLU A 359 -10.05 3.90 -9.03
C GLU A 359 -9.05 3.08 -9.86
N GLU A 360 -7.74 3.18 -9.58
CA GLU A 360 -6.69 2.36 -10.22
C GLU A 360 -6.92 0.85 -10.00
N LEU A 361 -7.37 0.46 -8.80
CA LEU A 361 -7.73 -0.93 -8.50
C LEU A 361 -8.99 -1.41 -9.25
N ARG A 362 -9.94 -0.52 -9.57
CA ARG A 362 -11.12 -0.86 -10.39
C ARG A 362 -10.73 -1.10 -11.85
N GLU A 363 -9.95 -0.20 -12.44
CA GLU A 363 -9.44 -0.38 -13.81
C GLU A 363 -8.64 -1.68 -13.92
N MET A 364 -7.73 -1.94 -12.97
CA MET A 364 -6.95 -3.17 -12.93
C MET A 364 -7.83 -4.42 -12.83
N LYS A 365 -8.91 -4.37 -12.03
CA LYS A 365 -9.86 -5.49 -11.91
C LYS A 365 -10.58 -5.76 -13.24
N GLU A 366 -11.11 -4.73 -13.90
CA GLU A 366 -11.76 -4.90 -15.21
C GLU A 366 -10.80 -5.45 -16.27
N ASP A 367 -9.53 -5.07 -16.21
CA ASP A 367 -8.48 -5.56 -17.09
C ASP A 367 -8.13 -7.04 -16.82
N ILE A 368 -8.16 -7.46 -15.55
CA ILE A 368 -8.03 -8.86 -15.12
C ILE A 368 -9.26 -9.68 -15.55
N ASP A 369 -10.47 -9.19 -15.35
CA ASP A 369 -11.71 -9.89 -15.72
C ASP A 369 -11.78 -10.09 -17.24
N ARG A 370 -11.44 -9.07 -18.05
CA ARG A 370 -11.31 -9.19 -19.51
C ARG A 370 -10.26 -10.24 -19.93
N LYS A 371 -9.12 -10.33 -19.24
CA LYS A 371 -8.08 -11.36 -19.48
C LYS A 371 -8.53 -12.76 -19.07
N ASN A 372 -9.31 -12.88 -17.99
CA ASN A 372 -9.89 -14.14 -17.52
C ASN A 372 -10.89 -14.70 -18.52
N GLU A 373 -11.79 -13.87 -19.07
CA GLU A 373 -12.75 -14.29 -20.10
C GLU A 373 -12.05 -14.79 -21.38
N GLN A 374 -11.06 -14.05 -21.89
CA GLN A 374 -10.25 -14.47 -23.04
C GLN A 374 -9.54 -15.80 -22.77
N THR A 375 -8.95 -15.96 -21.59
CA THR A 375 -8.27 -17.20 -21.17
C THR A 375 -9.24 -18.37 -21.09
N ALA A 376 -10.43 -18.17 -20.52
CA ALA A 376 -11.48 -19.18 -20.45
C ALA A 376 -11.99 -19.62 -21.84
N ALA A 377 -12.15 -18.68 -22.76
CA ALA A 377 -12.53 -18.97 -24.15
C ALA A 377 -11.45 -19.82 -24.87
N ILE A 378 -10.17 -19.49 -24.70
CA ILE A 378 -9.05 -20.25 -25.25
C ILE A 378 -9.00 -21.67 -24.66
N LEU A 379 -9.12 -21.82 -23.33
CA LEU A 379 -9.16 -23.15 -22.69
C LEU A 379 -10.35 -23.99 -23.18
N LYS A 380 -11.53 -23.38 -23.38
CA LYS A 380 -12.71 -24.07 -23.91
C LYS A 380 -12.45 -24.60 -25.33
N MET A 381 -11.89 -23.76 -26.21
CA MET A 381 -11.55 -24.14 -27.59
C MET A 381 -10.50 -25.27 -27.65
N GLN A 382 -9.44 -25.17 -26.84
CA GLN A 382 -8.42 -26.22 -26.72
C GLN A 382 -9.00 -27.52 -26.16
N GLY A 383 -9.91 -27.43 -25.19
CA GLY A 383 -10.63 -28.59 -24.64
C GLY A 383 -11.47 -29.32 -25.70
N THR A 384 -12.19 -28.59 -26.55
CA THR A 384 -12.93 -29.20 -27.67
C THR A 384 -12.01 -29.84 -28.71
N GLN A 385 -10.91 -29.19 -29.10
CA GLN A 385 -9.95 -29.73 -30.07
C GLN A 385 -9.25 -30.99 -29.55
N LEU A 386 -8.92 -31.06 -28.26
CA LEU A 386 -8.35 -32.26 -27.65
C LEU A 386 -9.35 -33.42 -27.61
N ALA A 387 -10.62 -33.16 -27.29
CA ALA A 387 -11.66 -34.18 -27.27
C ALA A 387 -11.94 -34.76 -28.68
N GLU A 388 -11.94 -33.91 -29.70
CA GLU A 388 -12.08 -34.29 -31.12
C GLU A 388 -10.87 -35.14 -31.58
N LEU A 389 -9.64 -34.69 -31.30
CA LEU A 389 -8.43 -35.42 -31.66
C LEU A 389 -8.32 -36.77 -30.92
N GLU A 390 -8.74 -36.84 -29.66
CA GLU A 390 -8.86 -38.09 -28.92
C GLU A 390 -9.87 -39.07 -29.53
N ALA A 391 -10.99 -38.57 -30.08
CA ALA A 391 -11.99 -39.40 -30.75
C ALA A 391 -11.45 -39.97 -32.07
N LEU A 392 -10.89 -39.11 -32.92
CA LEU A 392 -10.27 -39.50 -34.20
C LEU A 392 -9.12 -40.50 -34.01
N TYR A 393 -8.30 -40.32 -32.96
CA TYR A 393 -7.21 -41.26 -32.64
C TYR A 393 -7.72 -42.63 -32.17
N LYS A 394 -8.83 -42.68 -31.40
CA LYS A 394 -9.47 -43.95 -31.01
C LYS A 394 -10.08 -44.65 -32.22
N GLU A 395 -10.65 -43.91 -33.16
CA GLU A 395 -11.17 -44.44 -34.42
C GLU A 395 -10.04 -45.00 -35.31
N GLU A 396 -8.92 -44.29 -35.47
CA GLU A 396 -7.73 -44.80 -36.19
C GLU A 396 -7.23 -46.11 -35.58
N GLN A 397 -7.09 -46.19 -34.25
CA GLN A 397 -6.65 -47.42 -33.60
C GLN A 397 -7.58 -48.61 -33.84
N ILE A 398 -8.90 -48.38 -33.88
CA ILE A 398 -9.90 -49.42 -34.14
C ILE A 398 -9.83 -49.85 -35.61
N LEU A 399 -9.77 -48.90 -36.55
CA LEU A 399 -9.63 -49.18 -37.98
C LEU A 399 -8.32 -49.92 -38.28
N ARG A 400 -7.20 -49.48 -37.71
CA ARG A 400 -5.89 -50.11 -37.89
C ARG A 400 -5.87 -51.55 -37.38
N LYS A 401 -6.43 -51.83 -36.20
CA LYS A 401 -6.59 -53.21 -35.70
C LYS A 401 -7.49 -54.04 -36.61
N ARG A 402 -8.61 -53.48 -37.08
CA ARG A 402 -9.53 -54.16 -38.01
C ARG A 402 -8.84 -54.51 -39.33
N TYR A 403 -8.13 -53.58 -39.95
CA TYR A 403 -7.42 -53.80 -41.21
C TYR A 403 -6.25 -54.79 -41.03
N PHE A 404 -5.50 -54.68 -39.93
CA PHE A 404 -4.44 -55.64 -39.61
C PHE A 404 -4.97 -57.08 -39.53
N ASN A 405 -6.00 -57.31 -38.71
CA ASN A 405 -6.63 -58.63 -38.59
C ASN A 405 -7.19 -59.10 -39.93
N THR A 406 -7.84 -58.21 -40.71
CA THR A 406 -8.38 -58.57 -42.04
C THR A 406 -7.28 -59.01 -43.01
N ILE A 407 -6.12 -58.35 -43.00
CA ILE A 407 -4.98 -58.71 -43.85
C ILE A 407 -4.37 -60.05 -43.42
N GLU A 408 -4.18 -60.28 -42.13
CA GLU A 408 -3.59 -61.54 -41.64
C GLU A 408 -4.57 -62.73 -41.73
N ASP A 409 -5.89 -62.52 -41.59
CA ASP A 409 -6.93 -63.52 -41.91
C ASP A 409 -6.93 -63.87 -43.41
N MET A 410 -6.79 -62.88 -44.31
CA MET A 410 -6.71 -63.11 -45.77
C MET A 410 -5.44 -63.88 -46.18
N LYS A 411 -4.32 -63.72 -45.47
CA LYS A 411 -3.10 -64.53 -45.62
C LYS A 411 -3.20 -65.93 -45.00
N GLY A 412 -4.31 -66.28 -44.36
CA GLY A 412 -4.48 -67.57 -43.69
C GLY A 412 -3.77 -67.69 -42.33
N LYS A 413 -4.27 -68.65 -41.54
CA LYS A 413 -3.87 -68.94 -40.15
C LYS A 413 -2.82 -70.03 -40.04
N ILE A 414 -2.63 -70.81 -41.10
CA ILE A 414 -1.53 -71.74 -41.28
C ILE A 414 -0.70 -71.14 -42.41
N ARG A 415 0.60 -70.97 -42.19
CA ARG A 415 1.55 -70.57 -43.25
C ARG A 415 2.69 -71.56 -43.28
N VAL A 416 3.07 -72.02 -44.45
CA VAL A 416 4.16 -72.98 -44.66
C VAL A 416 5.29 -72.27 -45.39
N PHE A 417 6.31 -71.88 -44.63
CA PHE A 417 7.51 -71.24 -45.18
C PHE A 417 8.55 -72.30 -45.54
N CYS A 418 9.13 -72.22 -46.73
CA CYS A 418 10.28 -73.05 -47.12
C CYS A 418 11.56 -72.22 -47.02
N ARG A 419 12.63 -72.81 -46.46
CA ARG A 419 13.99 -72.27 -46.56
C ARG A 419 14.90 -73.34 -47.13
N LEU A 420 15.55 -73.03 -48.25
CA LEU A 420 16.55 -73.91 -48.85
C LEU A 420 17.78 -73.97 -47.93
N ARG A 421 18.26 -75.17 -47.63
CA ARG A 421 19.51 -75.33 -46.86
C ARG A 421 20.71 -75.06 -47.77
N PRO A 422 21.66 -74.19 -47.40
CA PRO A 422 22.93 -74.08 -48.12
C PRO A 422 23.75 -75.39 -48.00
N LEU A 423 24.56 -75.68 -49.02
CA LEU A 423 25.53 -76.77 -48.94
C LEU A 423 26.52 -76.51 -47.80
N SER A 424 26.84 -77.55 -47.04
CA SER A 424 27.87 -77.53 -46.02
C SER A 424 29.26 -77.65 -46.65
N GLU A 425 30.28 -77.25 -45.89
CA GLU A 425 31.68 -77.26 -46.34
C GLU A 425 32.13 -78.62 -46.91
N LYS A 426 31.63 -79.74 -46.36
CA LYS A 426 31.93 -81.09 -46.83
C LYS A 426 31.32 -81.37 -48.20
N GLU A 427 30.03 -81.07 -48.36
CA GLU A 427 29.28 -81.29 -49.61
C GLU A 427 29.86 -80.43 -50.76
N ILE A 428 30.37 -79.23 -50.43
CA ILE A 428 31.11 -78.36 -51.37
C ILE A 428 32.46 -78.99 -51.77
N VAL A 429 33.22 -79.52 -50.81
CA VAL A 429 34.51 -80.22 -51.07
C VAL A 429 34.31 -81.49 -51.89
N GLU A 430 33.24 -82.23 -51.63
CA GLU A 430 32.85 -83.46 -52.34
C GLU A 430 32.15 -83.17 -53.69
N LYS A 431 31.92 -81.88 -54.01
CA LYS A 431 31.33 -81.36 -55.25
C LYS A 431 29.90 -81.82 -55.53
N GLU A 432 29.14 -81.99 -54.46
CA GLU A 432 27.70 -82.19 -54.54
C GLU A 432 26.97 -80.96 -55.12
N ARG A 433 25.68 -81.12 -55.42
CA ARG A 433 24.84 -80.08 -56.04
C ARG A 433 23.52 -79.95 -55.32
N ASN A 434 22.97 -78.74 -55.29
CA ASN A 434 21.60 -78.52 -54.84
C ASN A 434 20.62 -79.31 -55.71
N VAL A 435 19.79 -80.14 -55.07
CA VAL A 435 18.72 -80.93 -55.72
C VAL A 435 17.42 -80.12 -55.83
N LEU A 436 17.31 -79.02 -55.08
CA LEU A 436 16.19 -78.08 -55.06
C LEU A 436 16.58 -76.78 -55.76
N THR A 437 15.67 -76.25 -56.57
CA THR A 437 15.79 -74.95 -57.26
C THR A 437 14.57 -74.10 -56.91
N SER A 438 14.77 -72.89 -56.42
CA SER A 438 13.71 -71.87 -56.32
C SER A 438 13.43 -71.29 -57.70
N LEU A 439 12.18 -71.37 -58.18
CA LEU A 439 11.75 -70.77 -59.45
C LEU A 439 11.32 -69.31 -59.26
N ASP A 440 10.64 -69.04 -58.15
CA ASP A 440 10.20 -67.72 -57.70
C ASP A 440 10.16 -67.69 -56.16
N GLU A 441 9.58 -66.64 -55.58
CA GLU A 441 9.50 -66.45 -54.12
C GLU A 441 8.48 -67.35 -53.42
N PHE A 442 7.79 -68.25 -54.13
CA PHE A 442 6.73 -69.13 -53.62
C PHE A 442 6.92 -70.60 -54.03
N THR A 443 7.71 -70.89 -55.06
CA THR A 443 7.76 -72.20 -55.74
C THR A 443 9.15 -72.82 -55.72
N VAL A 444 9.27 -74.02 -55.14
CA VAL A 444 10.48 -74.86 -55.20
C VAL A 444 10.27 -76.04 -56.15
N GLU A 445 11.23 -76.28 -57.03
CA GLU A 445 11.29 -77.41 -57.94
C GLU A 445 12.42 -78.39 -57.58
N HIS A 446 12.20 -79.69 -57.84
CA HIS A 446 13.24 -80.72 -57.81
C HIS A 446 12.94 -81.80 -58.85
N LEU A 447 13.96 -82.61 -59.17
CA LEU A 447 13.78 -83.82 -59.97
C LEU A 447 13.01 -84.88 -59.18
N TRP A 448 12.03 -85.50 -59.83
CA TRP A 448 11.20 -86.59 -59.32
C TRP A 448 11.36 -87.83 -60.21
N ARG A 449 10.53 -88.86 -60.01
CA ARG A 449 10.62 -90.09 -60.81
C ARG A 449 10.30 -89.83 -62.29
N ASP A 450 10.96 -90.62 -63.14
CA ASP A 450 10.89 -90.59 -64.61
C ASP A 450 11.44 -89.28 -65.24
N ASP A 451 12.48 -88.68 -64.63
CA ASP A 451 13.11 -87.40 -65.01
C ASP A 451 12.16 -86.20 -65.16
N LYS A 452 10.95 -86.30 -64.57
CA LYS A 452 9.99 -85.19 -64.49
C LYS A 452 10.35 -84.31 -63.31
N THR A 453 10.26 -82.99 -63.49
CA THR A 453 10.33 -82.08 -62.34
C THR A 453 9.04 -82.13 -61.53
N LYS A 454 9.15 -81.81 -60.24
CA LYS A 454 8.02 -81.68 -59.32
C LYS A 454 8.15 -80.39 -58.53
N GLN A 455 7.14 -79.56 -58.64
CA GLN A 455 7.05 -78.27 -57.97
C GLN A 455 6.23 -78.39 -56.67
N HIS A 456 6.59 -77.58 -55.68
CA HIS A 456 5.87 -77.39 -54.42
C HIS A 456 5.72 -75.89 -54.17
N ILE A 457 4.51 -75.47 -53.81
CA ILE A 457 4.15 -74.07 -53.58
C ILE A 457 4.02 -73.84 -52.08
N TYR A 458 4.53 -72.70 -51.61
CA TYR A 458 4.67 -72.29 -50.22
C TYR A 458 4.25 -70.83 -50.06
N ASP A 459 3.97 -70.38 -48.84
CA ASP A 459 3.64 -68.97 -48.56
C ASP A 459 4.85 -68.03 -48.74
N ARG A 460 6.07 -68.59 -48.62
CA ARG A 460 7.34 -67.98 -49.03
C ARG A 460 8.40 -69.06 -49.25
N VAL A 461 9.33 -68.80 -50.17
CA VAL A 461 10.56 -69.56 -50.38
C VAL A 461 11.75 -68.63 -50.13
N PHE A 462 12.53 -68.98 -49.12
CA PHE A 462 13.82 -68.35 -48.80
C PHE A 462 14.96 -69.20 -49.38
N ASP A 463 16.00 -68.54 -49.89
CA ASP A 463 17.19 -69.21 -50.41
C ASP A 463 18.15 -69.64 -49.28
N GLY A 464 19.33 -70.16 -49.65
CA GLY A 464 20.36 -70.57 -48.69
C GLY A 464 21.10 -69.42 -48.00
N ASN A 465 20.91 -68.17 -48.44
CA ASN A 465 21.63 -66.99 -47.96
C ASN A 465 20.77 -66.12 -47.02
N ALA A 466 19.44 -66.16 -47.16
CA ALA A 466 18.48 -65.47 -46.30
C ALA A 466 18.79 -65.68 -44.81
N THR A 467 18.73 -64.61 -44.02
CA THR A 467 19.06 -64.61 -42.59
C THR A 467 17.86 -65.00 -41.72
N GLN A 468 18.03 -65.03 -40.39
CA GLN A 468 16.87 -65.19 -39.50
C GLN A 468 16.02 -63.92 -39.40
N ASP A 469 16.61 -62.74 -39.63
CA ASP A 469 15.89 -61.46 -39.56
C ASP A 469 14.98 -61.29 -40.78
N ASP A 470 15.42 -61.72 -41.97
CA ASP A 470 14.60 -61.75 -43.20
C ASP A 470 13.36 -62.66 -43.02
N ILE A 471 13.55 -63.83 -42.40
CA ILE A 471 12.46 -64.77 -42.09
C ILE A 471 11.56 -64.20 -40.99
N PHE A 472 12.12 -63.45 -40.03
CA PHE A 472 11.32 -62.79 -39.00
C PHE A 472 10.43 -61.68 -39.57
N GLU A 473 10.90 -60.88 -40.53
CA GLU A 473 10.11 -59.79 -41.11
C GLU A 473 8.81 -60.25 -41.79
N ASP A 474 8.83 -61.40 -42.48
CA ASP A 474 7.63 -62.01 -43.10
C ASP A 474 6.71 -62.72 -42.07
N THR A 475 7.27 -63.16 -40.93
CA THR A 475 6.55 -63.96 -39.92
C THR A 475 6.08 -63.15 -38.70
N ARG A 476 6.65 -61.98 -38.43
CA ARG A 476 6.41 -61.14 -37.23
C ARG A 476 4.93 -60.84 -36.96
N TYR A 477 4.12 -60.70 -38.00
CA TYR A 477 2.69 -60.38 -37.87
C TYR A 477 1.86 -61.61 -37.46
N LEU A 478 2.27 -62.81 -37.89
CA LEU A 478 1.70 -64.08 -37.43
C LEU A 478 2.11 -64.34 -35.97
N VAL A 479 3.37 -64.05 -35.63
CA VAL A 479 3.89 -64.13 -34.24
C VAL A 479 3.16 -63.12 -33.33
N GLN A 480 2.92 -61.89 -33.78
CA GLN A 480 2.10 -60.91 -33.06
C GLN A 480 0.68 -61.44 -32.84
N SER A 481 0.05 -62.05 -33.85
CA SER A 481 -1.26 -62.69 -33.70
C SER A 481 -1.25 -63.81 -32.66
N ALA A 482 -0.17 -64.61 -32.57
CA ALA A 482 -0.02 -65.62 -31.52
C ALA A 482 0.09 -64.98 -30.12
N VAL A 483 0.86 -63.90 -29.98
CA VAL A 483 1.02 -63.14 -28.72
C VAL A 483 -0.29 -62.48 -28.28
N ASP A 484 -1.10 -62.00 -29.23
CA ASP A 484 -2.44 -61.44 -29.01
C ASP A 484 -3.50 -62.54 -28.73
N GLY A 485 -3.13 -63.82 -28.72
CA GLY A 485 -3.97 -64.95 -28.32
C GLY A 485 -4.77 -65.61 -29.44
N TYR A 486 -4.45 -65.33 -30.72
CA TYR A 486 -5.08 -66.00 -31.86
C TYR A 486 -4.41 -67.34 -32.19
N ASN A 487 -5.23 -68.35 -32.52
CA ASN A 487 -4.75 -69.64 -32.99
C ASN A 487 -4.14 -69.52 -34.40
N VAL A 488 -2.83 -69.72 -34.49
CA VAL A 488 -2.03 -69.69 -35.72
C VAL A 488 -1.05 -70.87 -35.76
N CYS A 489 -0.55 -71.21 -36.95
CA CYS A 489 0.42 -72.28 -37.19
C CYS A 489 1.47 -71.84 -38.22
N ILE A 490 2.72 -72.27 -38.01
CA ILE A 490 3.90 -71.98 -38.82
C ILE A 490 4.83 -73.21 -38.84
#